data_AF-V5IGP6-F1
#
_entry.id   AF-V5IGP6-F1
#
_cell.length_a   1.000
_cell.length_b   1.000
_cell.length_c   1.000
_cell.angle_alpha   90.00
_cell.angle_beta   90.00
_cell.angle_gamma   90.00
#
_symmetry.space_group_name_H-M   'P 1'
#
loop_
_entity.id
_entity.type
_entity.pdbx_description
1 polymer ?
#
loop_
_entity_poly.entity_id
_entity_poly.type
_entity_poly.pdbx_seq_one_letter_code
_entity_poly.pdbx_strand_id
1 'polypeptide(L)'
;YLTSLLDDTTVFRLSSCAKNGVLRFFLKHQDYNCWNDTPKPIITNNWTLPAQYLKEYLTDGSVDLCKDQLFYLDLETCSKTYTTDKTSLSCKVHCCDEGTTVRSGYVVEPDGRYCGFLRKKMCIHGECVPFF
;
A
#
# COMPACT_ATOMS: atom_id res chain seq x y z
N TYR A 1 -4.35 6.34 7.29
CA TYR A 1 -3.63 5.23 6.66
C TYR A 1 -2.28 5.13 7.31
N LEU A 2 -1.94 4.00 7.96
CA LEU A 2 -0.61 3.78 8.51
C LEU A 2 0.35 3.56 7.33
N THR A 3 1.04 4.62 6.96
CA THR A 3 2.07 4.65 5.92
C THR A 3 3.31 3.91 6.42
N SER A 4 3.65 2.83 5.73
CA SER A 4 5.03 2.39 5.39
C SER A 4 5.93 3.59 5.03
N LEU A 5 7.21 3.76 5.38
CA LEU A 5 8.35 2.87 5.68
C LEU A 5 9.22 3.45 6.81
N LEU A 6 9.97 2.58 7.51
CA LEU A 6 11.32 2.87 8.03
C LEU A 6 12.21 1.61 8.08
N ASP A 7 11.62 0.42 8.15
CA ASP A 7 12.36 -0.85 8.10
C ASP A 7 12.05 -1.59 6.79
N ASP A 8 13.08 -2.18 6.16
CA ASP A 8 13.06 -2.99 4.92
C ASP A 8 12.18 -4.27 5.00
N THR A 9 11.36 -4.41 6.05
CA THR A 9 10.46 -5.53 6.23
C THR A 9 9.17 -5.31 5.43
N THR A 10 8.82 -6.33 4.66
CA THR A 10 7.59 -6.41 3.85
C THR A 10 6.30 -6.41 4.69
N VAL A 11 6.37 -6.73 5.98
CA VAL A 11 5.19 -6.88 6.85
C VAL A 11 5.06 -5.70 7.81
N PHE A 12 4.06 -4.85 7.59
CA PHE A 12 3.71 -3.76 8.51
C PHE A 12 3.10 -4.32 9.79
N ARG A 13 3.88 -4.35 10.86
CA ARG A 13 3.40 -4.65 12.22
C ARG A 13 3.77 -3.51 13.13
N LEU A 14 2.87 -3.17 14.05
CA LEU A 14 3.22 -2.30 15.16
C LEU A 14 4.40 -2.93 15.91
N SER A 15 5.42 -2.13 16.21
CA SER A 15 6.50 -2.56 17.11
C SER A 15 5.91 -2.94 18.48
N SER A 16 6.61 -3.76 19.26
CA SER A 16 6.18 -4.12 20.61
C SER A 16 5.91 -2.88 21.48
N CYS A 17 6.71 -1.82 21.31
CA CYS A 17 6.52 -0.54 21.98
C CYS A 17 5.20 0.12 21.55
N ALA A 18 4.96 0.26 20.24
CA ALA A 18 3.74 0.87 19.72
C ALA A 18 2.50 0.08 20.14
N LYS A 19 2.54 -1.25 20.03
CA LYS A 19 1.45 -2.14 20.48
C LYS A 19 1.11 -1.93 21.95
N ASN A 20 2.12 -1.86 22.82
CA ASN A 20 1.93 -1.61 24.25
C ASN A 20 1.43 -0.18 24.53
N GLY A 21 1.93 0.81 23.81
CA GLY A 21 1.48 2.20 23.92
C GLY A 21 -0.01 2.35 23.58
N VAL A 22 -0.42 1.76 22.45
CA VAL A 22 -1.82 1.71 22.02
C VAL A 22 -2.67 0.99 23.07
N LEU A 23 -2.27 -0.20 23.51
CA LEU A 23 -3.01 -0.96 24.53
C LEU A 23 -3.21 -0.15 25.82
N ARG A 24 -2.15 0.50 26.33
CA ARG A 24 -2.24 1.36 27.52
C ARG A 24 -3.18 2.53 27.32
N PHE A 25 -3.15 3.15 26.14
CA PHE A 25 -4.05 4.25 25.80
C PHE A 25 -5.52 3.81 25.85
N PHE A 26 -5.84 2.66 25.25
CA PHE A 26 -7.18 2.08 25.26
C PHE A 26 -7.65 1.76 26.68
N LEU A 27 -6.82 1.11 27.50
CA LEU A 27 -7.16 0.79 28.90
C LEU A 27 -7.39 2.05 29.75
N LYS A 28 -6.57 3.09 29.56
CA LYS A 28 -6.68 4.34 30.33
C LYS A 28 -7.99 5.09 30.06
N HIS A 29 -8.57 4.94 28.88
CA HIS A 29 -9.75 5.68 28.43
C HIS A 29 -10.93 4.74 28.11
N GLN A 30 -10.94 3.54 28.68
CA GLN A 30 -11.95 2.52 28.39
C GLN A 30 -13.38 3.02 28.65
N ASP A 31 -13.57 3.88 29.65
CA ASP A 31 -14.88 4.35 30.12
C ASP A 31 -15.34 5.67 29.47
N TYR A 32 -14.43 6.39 28.81
CA TYR A 32 -14.75 7.66 28.14
C TYR A 32 -14.01 7.74 26.81
N ASN A 33 -14.66 7.25 25.75
CA ASN A 33 -14.09 7.21 24.41
C ASN A 33 -15.15 7.38 23.32
N CYS A 34 -14.68 7.70 22.11
CA CYS A 34 -15.50 7.86 20.91
C CYS A 34 -15.28 6.76 19.86
N TRP A 35 -14.45 5.74 20.14
CA TRP A 35 -14.15 4.66 19.20
C TRP A 35 -15.02 3.41 19.39
N ASN A 36 -15.77 3.32 20.49
CA ASN A 36 -16.74 2.25 20.71
C ASN A 36 -18.04 2.43 19.90
N ASP A 37 -18.30 3.65 19.43
CA ASP A 37 -19.46 3.93 18.61
C ASP A 37 -19.35 3.23 17.25
N THR A 38 -20.43 2.57 16.82
CA THR A 38 -20.47 1.98 15.47
C THR A 38 -20.71 3.10 14.46
N PRO A 39 -19.74 3.40 13.56
CA PRO A 39 -19.92 4.45 12.58
C PRO A 39 -21.00 4.04 11.58
N LYS A 40 -21.79 5.03 11.12
CA LYS A 40 -22.63 4.84 9.93
C LYS A 40 -21.71 4.79 8.71
N PRO A 41 -21.75 3.74 7.88
CA PRO A 41 -20.88 3.67 6.70
C PRO A 41 -21.24 4.79 5.72
N ILE A 42 -20.26 5.64 5.40
CA ILE A 42 -20.39 6.63 4.32
C ILE A 42 -19.96 6.01 2.98
N ILE A 43 -19.01 5.07 3.03
CA ILE A 43 -18.56 4.25 1.90
C ILE A 43 -18.71 2.79 2.34
N THR A 44 -19.39 1.98 1.54
CA THR A 44 -19.46 0.53 1.77
C THR A 44 -18.10 -0.09 1.48
N ASN A 45 -17.47 -0.65 2.52
CA ASN A 45 -16.27 -1.45 2.34
C ASN A 45 -16.65 -2.78 1.69
N ASN A 46 -16.29 -2.95 0.41
CA ASN A 46 -16.54 -4.19 -0.32
C ASN A 46 -15.51 -5.29 -0.01
N TRP A 47 -14.64 -5.09 1.00
CA TRP A 47 -13.53 -5.98 1.37
C TRP A 47 -12.60 -6.28 0.19
N THR A 48 -12.55 -5.37 -0.78
CA THR A 48 -11.70 -5.50 -1.95
C THR A 48 -10.27 -5.18 -1.57
N LEU A 49 -9.32 -5.98 -2.09
CA LEU A 49 -7.91 -5.68 -1.91
C LEU A 49 -7.58 -4.32 -2.54
N PRO A 50 -6.59 -3.57 -2.00
CA PRO A 50 -6.25 -2.23 -2.48
C PRO A 50 -6.04 -2.12 -3.99
N ALA A 51 -5.46 -3.15 -4.63
CA ALA A 51 -5.28 -3.18 -6.08
C ALA A 51 -6.59 -3.14 -6.87
N GLN A 52 -7.69 -3.66 -6.31
CA GLN A 52 -9.02 -3.61 -6.92
C GLN A 52 -9.67 -2.24 -6.70
N TYR A 53 -9.55 -1.68 -5.50
CA TYR A 53 -9.99 -0.31 -5.21
C TYR A 53 -9.35 0.71 -6.17
N LEU A 54 -8.04 0.63 -6.38
CA LEU A 54 -7.33 1.51 -7.32
C LEU A 54 -7.83 1.35 -8.77
N LYS A 55 -8.27 0.17 -9.20
CA LYS A 55 -8.84 0.00 -10.55
C LYS A 55 -10.22 0.64 -10.69
N GLU A 56 -11.04 0.57 -9.65
CA GLU A 56 -12.43 1.03 -9.68
C GLU A 56 -12.58 2.53 -9.46
N TYR A 57 -11.67 3.14 -8.68
CA TYR A 57 -11.80 4.53 -8.21
C TYR A 57 -10.83 5.53 -8.84
N LEU A 58 -9.86 5.10 -9.67
CA LEU A 58 -8.99 6.01 -10.40
C LEU A 58 -9.60 6.38 -11.75
N THR A 59 -10.02 7.64 -11.89
CA THR A 59 -10.69 8.21 -13.08
C THR A 59 -9.85 8.16 -14.36
N ASP A 60 -8.52 8.14 -14.25
CA ASP A 60 -7.61 8.22 -15.40
C ASP A 60 -6.86 6.90 -15.66
N GLY A 61 -7.19 5.82 -14.94
CA GLY A 61 -6.65 4.48 -15.18
C GLY A 61 -5.14 4.29 -14.86
N SER A 62 -4.48 5.31 -14.33
CA SER A 62 -3.07 5.28 -13.90
C SER A 62 -2.86 5.95 -12.55
N VAL A 63 -1.94 5.42 -11.74
CA VAL A 63 -1.45 6.05 -10.50
C VAL A 63 0.07 5.98 -10.48
N ASP A 64 0.74 7.08 -10.12
CA ASP A 64 2.17 7.03 -9.87
C ASP A 64 2.41 6.62 -8.41
N LEU A 65 2.70 5.33 -8.21
CA LEU A 65 2.90 4.77 -6.87
C LEU A 65 4.07 5.42 -6.13
N CYS A 66 5.08 5.94 -6.84
CA CYS A 66 6.20 6.63 -6.22
C CYS A 66 5.77 8.00 -5.68
N LYS A 67 5.01 8.78 -6.46
CA LYS A 67 4.44 10.06 -5.99
C LYS A 67 3.45 9.85 -4.84
N ASP A 68 2.62 8.82 -4.90
CA ASP A 68 1.59 8.59 -3.87
C ASP A 68 2.16 8.03 -2.56
N GLN A 69 3.13 7.10 -2.61
CA GLN A 69 3.70 6.48 -1.41
C GLN A 69 4.86 7.28 -0.81
N LEU A 70 5.63 7.99 -1.65
CA LEU A 70 6.77 8.82 -1.23
C LEU A 70 6.48 10.30 -1.47
N PHE A 71 5.27 10.76 -1.16
CA PHE A 71 4.77 12.11 -1.44
C PHE A 71 5.62 13.28 -0.90
N TYR A 72 6.57 13.01 0.00
CA TYR A 72 7.51 13.99 0.55
C TYR A 72 8.83 14.07 -0.24
N LEU A 73 9.01 13.22 -1.24
CA LEU A 73 10.11 13.24 -2.19
C LEU A 73 9.56 13.49 -3.59
N ASP A 74 10.30 14.26 -4.40
CA ASP A 74 9.96 14.53 -5.80
C ASP A 74 10.35 13.34 -6.70
N LEU A 75 9.75 12.18 -6.46
CA LEU A 75 10.04 10.92 -7.16
C LEU A 75 8.86 10.49 -8.05
N GLU A 76 9.18 10.02 -9.25
CA GLU A 76 8.25 9.36 -10.16
C GLU A 76 8.59 7.89 -10.35
N THR A 77 7.63 7.09 -10.81
CA THR A 77 7.93 5.73 -11.25
C THR A 77 8.93 5.78 -12.41
N CYS A 78 10.06 5.05 -12.29
CA CYS A 78 11.23 5.06 -13.20
C CYS A 78 10.96 4.73 -14.68
N SER A 79 9.70 4.54 -15.07
CA SER A 79 9.25 4.39 -16.44
C SER A 79 7.78 4.81 -16.48
N LYS A 80 7.38 5.64 -17.47
CA LYS A 80 6.02 6.18 -17.68
C LYS A 80 4.86 5.16 -17.84
N THR A 81 4.99 3.91 -17.41
CA THR A 81 4.00 2.86 -17.68
C THR A 81 3.66 1.98 -16.48
N TYR A 82 3.54 2.56 -15.27
CA TYR A 82 2.59 1.96 -14.33
C TYR A 82 1.18 2.14 -14.90
N THR A 83 0.71 1.10 -15.58
CA THR A 83 -0.62 1.03 -16.16
C THR A 83 -1.35 -0.08 -15.44
N THR A 84 -2.63 0.12 -15.17
CA THR A 84 -3.50 -0.84 -14.48
C THR A 84 -3.55 -2.22 -15.16
N ASP A 85 -3.09 -2.34 -16.40
CA ASP A 85 -3.09 -3.58 -17.20
C ASP A 85 -1.80 -4.44 -17.13
N LYS A 86 -0.67 -3.88 -16.69
CA LYS A 86 0.63 -4.58 -16.70
C LYS A 86 0.90 -5.37 -15.42
N THR A 87 1.05 -6.69 -15.51
CA THR A 87 1.42 -7.54 -14.37
C THR A 87 2.76 -7.15 -13.76
N SER A 88 2.83 -7.09 -12.44
CA SER A 88 4.11 -6.84 -11.74
C SER A 88 5.03 -8.07 -11.84
N LEU A 89 6.32 -7.87 -12.06
CA LEU A 89 7.26 -8.99 -12.08
C LEU A 89 7.62 -9.44 -10.65
N SER A 90 7.75 -8.50 -9.72
CA SER A 90 8.35 -8.73 -8.40
C SER A 90 7.61 -8.05 -7.25
N CYS A 91 6.46 -7.42 -7.50
CA CYS A 91 5.72 -6.62 -6.52
C CYS A 91 6.46 -5.36 -6.00
N LYS A 92 7.55 -4.98 -6.68
CA LYS A 92 8.33 -3.78 -6.42
C LYS A 92 8.26 -2.85 -7.63
N VAL A 93 8.05 -1.57 -7.36
CA VAL A 93 8.03 -0.50 -8.36
C VAL A 93 9.21 0.42 -8.10
N HIS A 94 10.05 0.64 -9.11
CA HIS A 94 11.24 1.46 -8.97
C HIS A 94 10.91 2.94 -9.09
N CYS A 95 11.50 3.74 -8.20
CA CYS A 95 11.31 5.19 -8.14
C CYS A 95 12.59 5.94 -8.51
N CYS A 96 12.44 6.99 -9.29
CA CYS A 96 13.49 7.82 -9.86
C CYS A 96 13.18 9.29 -9.61
N ASP A 97 14.21 10.14 -9.55
CA ASP A 97 13.99 11.59 -9.53
C ASP A 97 13.27 12.03 -10.80
N GLU A 98 12.35 12.98 -10.68
CA GLU A 98 11.53 13.45 -11.80
C GLU A 98 12.38 13.86 -13.01
N GLY A 99 12.09 13.30 -14.18
CA GLY A 99 12.82 13.57 -15.42
C GLY A 99 14.16 12.84 -15.55
N THR A 100 14.48 11.93 -14.62
CA THR A 100 15.71 11.13 -14.63
C THR A 100 15.43 9.63 -14.73
N THR A 101 16.46 8.86 -15.03
CA THR A 101 16.43 7.37 -14.98
C THR A 101 17.27 6.81 -13.84
N VAL A 102 17.80 7.69 -12.97
CA VAL A 102 18.64 7.28 -11.84
C VAL A 102 17.72 6.74 -10.75
N ARG A 103 17.91 5.46 -10.41
CA ARG A 103 17.10 4.78 -9.41
C ARG A 103 17.43 5.31 -8.02
N SER A 104 16.48 6.03 -7.42
CA SER A 104 16.56 6.53 -6.05
C SER A 104 16.06 5.49 -5.04
N GLY A 105 15.13 4.60 -5.44
CA GLY A 105 14.59 3.60 -4.54
C GLY A 105 13.56 2.65 -5.15
N TYR A 106 12.69 2.09 -4.31
CA TYR A 106 11.51 1.35 -4.73
C TYR A 106 10.38 1.48 -3.72
N VAL A 107 9.15 1.36 -4.21
CA VAL A 107 7.92 1.21 -3.44
C VAL A 107 7.30 -0.15 -3.72
N VAL A 108 6.29 -0.55 -2.94
CA VAL A 108 5.61 -1.84 -3.11
C VAL A 108 4.31 -1.66 -3.88
N GLU A 109 4.01 -2.64 -4.74
CA GLU A 109 2.70 -2.75 -5.38
C GLU A 109 1.59 -2.93 -4.32
N PRO A 110 0.37 -2.43 -4.58
CA PRO A 110 -0.76 -2.63 -3.69
C PRO A 110 -1.12 -4.12 -3.58
N ASP A 111 -1.56 -4.52 -2.38
CA ASP A 111 -2.04 -5.89 -2.15
C ASP A 111 -3.17 -6.24 -3.13
N GLY A 112 -3.11 -7.45 -3.68
CA GLY A 112 -4.03 -7.95 -4.70
C GLY A 112 -3.60 -7.70 -6.15
N ARG A 113 -2.49 -7.00 -6.40
CA ARG A 113 -1.95 -6.81 -7.76
C ARG A 113 -1.46 -8.16 -8.32
N TYR A 114 -1.87 -8.53 -9.53
CA TYR A 114 -1.33 -9.73 -10.18
C TYR A 114 0.17 -9.62 -10.40
N CYS A 115 0.89 -10.69 -10.10
CA CYS A 115 2.33 -10.77 -10.29
C CYS A 115 2.79 -12.07 -10.95
N GLY A 116 4.01 -12.04 -11.49
CA GLY A 116 4.63 -13.16 -12.19
C GLY A 116 3.99 -13.47 -13.54
N PHE A 117 4.51 -14.50 -14.22
CA PHE A 117 4.26 -14.73 -15.65
C PHE A 117 2.85 -15.26 -15.99
N LEU A 118 2.16 -15.90 -15.04
CA LEU A 118 0.92 -16.64 -15.31
C LEU A 118 -0.33 -16.10 -14.61
N ARG A 119 -0.27 -14.91 -13.98
CA ARG A 119 -1.39 -14.34 -13.19
C ARG A 119 -1.99 -15.35 -12.20
N LYS A 120 -1.18 -16.28 -11.69
CA LYS A 120 -1.50 -17.26 -10.63
C LYS A 120 -0.92 -16.87 -9.28
N LYS A 121 -0.35 -15.67 -9.21
CA LYS A 121 0.20 -15.06 -8.02
C LYS A 121 -0.30 -13.64 -7.91
N MET A 122 -0.29 -13.12 -6.69
CA MET A 122 -0.54 -11.71 -6.42
C MET A 122 0.45 -11.17 -5.41
N CYS A 123 0.57 -9.84 -5.42
CA CYS A 123 1.32 -9.10 -4.42
C CYS A 123 0.54 -9.10 -3.12
N ILE A 124 1.18 -9.61 -2.07
CA ILE A 124 0.74 -9.47 -0.68
C ILE A 124 1.96 -9.01 0.10
N HIS A 125 1.86 -7.87 0.78
CA HIS A 125 2.95 -7.30 1.55
C HIS A 125 4.22 -7.07 0.70
N GLY A 126 4.08 -6.75 -0.59
CA GLY A 126 5.22 -6.59 -1.50
C GLY A 126 5.92 -7.90 -1.92
N GLU A 127 5.38 -9.06 -1.57
CA GLU A 127 5.85 -10.38 -1.99
C GLU A 127 4.92 -11.00 -3.04
N CYS A 128 5.48 -11.68 -4.04
CA CYS A 128 4.71 -12.33 -5.10
C CYS A 128 4.32 -13.77 -4.71
N VAL A 129 3.13 -13.95 -4.16
CA VAL A 129 2.66 -15.21 -3.55
C VAL A 129 1.52 -15.87 -4.36
N PRO A 130 1.39 -17.22 -4.34
CA PRO A 130 0.30 -17.92 -5.04
C PRO A 130 -1.10 -17.57 -4.52
N PHE A 131 -2.12 -17.65 -5.39
CA PHE A 131 -3.52 -17.79 -4.94
C PHE A 131 -3.65 -19.16 -4.28
N PHE A 132 -4.01 -19.19 -3.00
CA PHE A 132 -4.45 -20.42 -2.33
C PHE A 132 -5.96 -20.54 -2.44
#